data_AF-A0A2X0XQN4-F1
#
_entry.id   AF-A0A2X0XQN4-F1
#
_cell.length_a   1.000
_cell.length_b   1.000
_cell.length_c   1.000
_cell.angle_alpha   90.00
_cell.angle_beta   90.00
_cell.angle_gamma   90.00
#
_symmetry.space_group_name_H-M   'P 1'
#
loop_
_entity.id
_entity.type
_entity.pdbx_description
1 polymer ?
#
loop_
_entity_poly.entity_id
_entity_poly.type
_entity_poly.pdbx_seq_one_letter_code
_entity_poly.pdbx_strand_id
1 'polypeptide(L)'
;MTTILIAVLFFLQLISFYFLIILNTKLAKFKDLEKKQERLMREMDDTISVYLAEMKDENDRLIKELQSVSQSEIAASSLQQTEQYMTPQEQPTLPVVHEVKSDSSLSLEKDARIYVPKNIVANAYSRQQHTSSKVVKTASPLKVEEQKEAEKLLTVEQQALELAKQGKSPEEIAKQLQKGKTEIELLLKFHH
;
A
#
# COMPACT_ATOMS: atom_id res chain seq x y z
N MET A 1 37.57 64.98 -7.82
CA MET A 1 36.49 64.65 -6.86
C MET A 1 35.21 64.22 -7.57
N THR A 2 34.66 65.03 -8.48
CA THR A 2 33.43 64.71 -9.23
C THR A 2 33.55 63.50 -10.15
N THR A 3 34.70 63.31 -10.82
CA THR A 3 34.96 62.16 -11.70
C THR A 3 34.94 60.82 -10.95
N ILE A 4 35.50 60.79 -9.73
CA ILE A 4 35.48 59.61 -8.85
C ILE A 4 34.03 59.30 -8.45
N LEU A 5 33.24 60.31 -8.12
CA LEU A 5 31.83 60.15 -7.75
C LEU A 5 31.00 59.61 -8.94
N ILE A 6 31.24 60.11 -10.16
CA ILE A 6 30.59 59.60 -11.39
C ILE A 6 30.99 58.15 -11.66
N ALA A 7 32.27 57.80 -11.49
CA ALA A 7 32.75 56.42 -11.66
C ALA A 7 32.08 55.47 -10.65
N VAL A 8 31.94 55.88 -9.39
CA VAL A 8 31.25 55.10 -8.36
C VAL A 8 29.77 54.91 -8.70
N LEU A 9 29.08 55.96 -9.15
CA LEU A 9 27.67 55.87 -9.56
C LEU A 9 27.48 54.91 -10.76
N PHE A 10 28.39 54.97 -11.73
CA PHE A 10 28.36 54.06 -12.88
C PHE A 10 28.57 52.60 -12.44
N PHE A 11 29.48 52.36 -11.50
CA PHE A 11 29.72 51.02 -10.95
C PHE A 11 28.52 50.50 -10.15
N LEU A 12 27.90 51.36 -9.35
CA LEU A 12 26.65 51.03 -8.63
C LEU A 12 25.51 50.69 -9.60
N GLN A 13 25.40 51.42 -10.71
CA GLN A 13 24.41 51.15 -11.73
C GLN A 13 24.60 49.76 -12.38
N LEU A 14 25.85 49.38 -12.68
CA LEU A 14 26.18 48.04 -13.18
C LEU A 14 25.81 46.94 -12.16
N ILE A 15 26.08 47.16 -10.88
CA ILE A 15 25.69 46.25 -9.81
C ILE A 15 24.17 46.11 -9.73
N SER A 16 23.41 47.21 -9.85
CA SER A 16 21.94 47.16 -9.88
C SER A 16 21.41 46.34 -11.06
N PHE A 17 21.99 46.48 -12.25
CA PHE A 17 21.62 45.66 -13.40
C PHE A 17 21.95 44.18 -13.18
N TYR A 18 23.08 43.88 -12.56
CA TYR A 18 23.44 42.50 -12.19
C TYR A 18 22.41 41.87 -11.25
N PHE A 19 22.00 42.58 -10.20
CA PHE A 19 20.94 42.11 -9.30
C PHE A 19 19.60 41.93 -10.01
N LEU A 20 19.23 42.81 -10.94
CA LEU A 20 18.02 42.70 -11.73
C LEU A 20 18.01 41.42 -12.58
N ILE A 21 19.13 41.09 -13.22
CA ILE A 21 19.30 39.86 -14.01
C ILE A 21 19.17 38.61 -13.11
N ILE A 22 19.83 38.60 -11.95
CA ILE A 22 19.73 37.49 -10.98
C ILE A 22 18.29 37.30 -10.53
N LEU A 23 17.63 38.38 -10.14
CA LEU A 23 16.26 38.33 -9.64
C LEU A 23 15.30 37.78 -10.70
N ASN A 24 15.41 38.28 -11.94
CA ASN A 24 14.61 37.81 -13.06
C ASN A 24 14.86 36.33 -13.36
N THR A 25 16.12 35.89 -13.34
CA THR A 25 16.48 34.48 -13.55
C THR A 25 15.92 33.58 -12.45
N LYS A 26 16.00 34.01 -11.18
CA LYS A 26 15.47 33.27 -10.05
C LYS A 26 13.94 33.20 -10.10
N LEU A 27 13.28 34.28 -10.51
CA LEU A 27 11.83 34.35 -10.65
C LEU A 27 11.33 33.43 -11.79
N ALA A 28 12.03 33.42 -12.92
CA ALA A 28 11.72 32.51 -14.03
C ALA A 28 11.82 31.04 -13.61
N LYS A 29 12.92 30.67 -12.94
CA LYS A 29 13.11 29.30 -12.41
C LYS A 29 12.01 28.89 -11.43
N PHE A 30 11.57 29.82 -10.59
CA PHE A 30 10.50 29.55 -9.63
C PHE A 30 9.16 29.29 -10.32
N LYS A 31 8.83 30.09 -11.35
CA LYS A 31 7.62 29.90 -12.17
C LYS A 31 7.62 28.56 -12.92
N ASP A 32 8.77 28.15 -13.45
CA ASP A 32 8.89 26.84 -14.12
C ASP A 32 8.76 25.69 -13.13
N LEU A 33 9.29 25.86 -11.91
CA LEU A 33 9.14 24.89 -10.84
C LEU A 33 7.68 24.74 -10.40
N GLU A 34 6.96 25.85 -10.25
CA GLU A 34 5.53 25.86 -9.92
C GLU A 34 4.71 25.11 -10.98
N LYS A 35 4.93 25.38 -12.27
CA LYS A 35 4.27 24.64 -13.37
C LYS A 35 4.60 23.14 -13.36
N LYS A 36 5.85 22.79 -13.08
CA LYS A 36 6.27 21.38 -12.98
C LYS A 36 5.56 20.70 -11.81
N GLN A 37 5.43 21.39 -10.68
CA GLN A 37 4.71 20.89 -9.52
C GLN A 37 3.22 20.69 -9.81
N GLU A 38 2.57 21.66 -10.48
CA GLU A 38 1.16 21.53 -10.86
C GLU A 38 0.93 20.33 -11.81
N ARG A 39 1.82 20.16 -12.79
CA ARG A 39 1.76 19.01 -13.71
C ARG A 39 1.93 17.68 -12.98
N LEU A 40 2.92 17.59 -12.08
CA LEU A 40 3.17 16.39 -11.29
C LEU A 40 1.96 16.05 -10.40
N MET A 41 1.31 17.06 -9.81
CA MET A 41 0.12 16.86 -9.00
C MET A 41 -1.02 16.24 -9.81
N ARG A 42 -1.25 16.72 -11.05
CA ARG A 42 -2.26 16.13 -11.94
C ARG A 42 -1.92 14.69 -12.34
N GLU A 43 -0.67 14.43 -12.71
CA GLU A 43 -0.21 13.07 -13.05
C GLU A 43 -0.34 12.11 -11.84
N MET A 44 -0.14 12.62 -10.63
CA MET A 44 -0.35 11.88 -9.38
C MET A 44 -1.84 11.60 -9.15
N ASP A 45 -2.73 12.59 -9.31
CA ASP A 45 -4.18 12.41 -9.15
C ASP A 45 -4.72 11.36 -10.14
N ASP A 46 -4.25 11.37 -11.39
CA ASP A 46 -4.62 10.36 -12.40
C ASP A 46 -4.15 8.96 -11.98
N THR A 47 -2.90 8.84 -11.52
CA THR A 47 -2.33 7.55 -11.10
C THR A 47 -3.03 7.00 -9.85
N ILE A 48 -3.30 7.86 -8.87
CA ILE A 48 -4.03 7.49 -7.66
C ILE A 48 -5.47 7.08 -8.01
N SER A 49 -6.12 7.79 -8.94
CA SER A 49 -7.47 7.45 -9.38
C SER A 49 -7.54 6.06 -10.01
N VAL A 50 -6.57 5.72 -10.86
CA VAL A 50 -6.45 4.37 -11.45
C VAL A 50 -6.21 3.33 -10.34
N TYR A 51 -5.26 3.58 -9.44
CA TYR A 51 -4.97 2.66 -8.34
C TYR A 51 -6.17 2.44 -7.40
N LEU A 52 -6.88 3.50 -7.03
CA LEU A 52 -8.06 3.41 -6.17
C LEU A 52 -9.20 2.67 -6.87
N ALA A 53 -9.37 2.86 -8.18
CA ALA A 53 -10.34 2.09 -8.96
C ALA A 53 -9.97 0.60 -8.97
N GLU A 54 -8.71 0.26 -9.26
CA GLU A 54 -8.23 -1.13 -9.21
C GLU A 54 -8.40 -1.77 -7.83
N MET A 55 -8.05 -1.05 -6.75
CA MET A 55 -8.22 -1.56 -5.38
C MET A 55 -9.69 -1.72 -4.99
N LYS A 56 -10.57 -0.83 -5.46
CA LYS A 56 -12.01 -0.96 -5.25
C LYS A 56 -12.56 -2.17 -5.98
N ASP A 57 -12.25 -2.33 -7.25
CA ASP A 57 -12.69 -3.46 -8.07
C ASP A 57 -12.21 -4.79 -7.47
N GLU A 58 -10.98 -4.81 -6.95
CA GLU A 58 -10.38 -5.97 -6.31
C GLU A 58 -11.03 -6.29 -4.94
N ASN A 59 -11.42 -5.28 -4.15
CA ASN A 59 -12.23 -5.46 -2.96
C ASN A 59 -13.63 -6.02 -3.29
N ASP A 60 -14.30 -5.48 -4.30
CA ASP A 60 -15.63 -5.95 -4.74
C ASP A 60 -15.56 -7.40 -5.23
N ARG A 61 -14.50 -7.77 -5.93
CA ARG A 61 -14.21 -9.14 -6.35
C ARG A 61 -14.03 -10.08 -5.16
N LEU A 62 -13.25 -9.68 -4.15
CA LEU A 62 -13.07 -10.47 -2.93
C LEU A 62 -14.40 -10.70 -2.19
N ILE A 63 -15.19 -9.64 -2.02
CA ILE A 63 -16.50 -9.72 -1.35
C ILE A 63 -17.40 -10.74 -2.07
N LYS A 64 -17.40 -10.72 -3.42
CA LYS A 64 -18.16 -11.67 -4.23
C LYS A 64 -17.64 -13.12 -4.09
N GLU A 65 -16.33 -13.33 -4.07
CA GLU A 65 -15.74 -14.66 -3.86
C GLU A 65 -16.14 -15.21 -2.47
N LEU A 66 -16.06 -14.40 -1.41
CA LEU A 66 -16.49 -14.77 -0.06
C LEU A 66 -17.98 -15.11 0.03
N GLN A 67 -18.84 -14.33 -0.64
CA GLN A 67 -20.28 -14.62 -0.72
C GLN A 67 -20.55 -15.95 -1.44
N SER A 68 -19.84 -16.23 -2.53
CA SER A 68 -20.03 -17.47 -3.30
C SER A 68 -19.51 -18.71 -2.56
N VAL A 69 -18.37 -18.62 -1.87
CA VAL A 69 -17.77 -19.73 -1.12
C VAL A 69 -18.60 -20.06 0.12
N SER A 70 -19.07 -19.04 0.86
CA SER A 70 -19.96 -19.27 2.00
C SER A 70 -21.23 -20.02 1.60
N GLN A 71 -21.84 -19.69 0.45
CA GLN A 71 -23.05 -20.37 -0.01
C GLN A 71 -22.80 -21.81 -0.51
N SER A 72 -21.62 -22.08 -1.09
CA SER A 72 -21.24 -23.42 -1.57
C SER A 72 -20.78 -24.36 -0.44
N GLU A 73 -20.10 -23.86 0.59
CA GLU A 73 -19.65 -24.67 1.73
C GLU A 73 -20.79 -24.93 2.73
N ILE A 74 -21.73 -23.99 2.92
CA ILE A 74 -22.94 -24.21 3.75
C ILE A 74 -23.82 -25.33 3.15
N ALA A 75 -23.89 -25.45 1.82
CA ALA A 75 -24.60 -26.53 1.15
C ALA A 75 -23.87 -27.90 1.20
N ALA A 76 -22.54 -27.89 1.35
CA ALA A 76 -21.73 -29.10 1.44
C ALA A 76 -21.63 -29.64 2.89
N SER A 77 -21.66 -28.77 3.90
CA SER A 77 -21.61 -29.17 5.33
C SER A 77 -22.91 -29.76 5.87
N SER A 78 -24.05 -29.63 5.18
CA SER A 78 -25.34 -30.22 5.59
C SER A 78 -25.46 -31.75 5.41
N LEU A 79 -24.44 -32.43 4.86
CA LEU A 79 -24.49 -33.87 4.58
C LEU A 79 -23.58 -34.76 5.45
N GLN A 80 -22.93 -34.21 6.50
CA GLN A 80 -21.90 -34.97 7.22
C GLN A 80 -21.94 -34.92 8.75
N GLN A 81 -23.09 -34.64 9.37
CA GLN A 81 -23.19 -34.80 10.83
C GLN A 81 -24.48 -35.49 11.25
N THR A 82 -24.45 -36.82 11.18
CA THR A 82 -25.33 -37.68 11.98
C THR A 82 -24.44 -38.75 12.61
N GLU A 83 -24.58 -38.88 13.93
CA GLU A 83 -23.97 -39.86 14.85
C GLU A 83 -22.63 -39.48 15.53
N GLN A 84 -22.70 -39.02 16.79
CA GLN A 84 -22.57 -39.89 17.96
C GLN A 84 -22.74 -39.13 19.30
N TYR A 85 -23.87 -39.43 19.98
CA TYR A 85 -24.19 -39.63 21.42
C TYR A 85 -23.34 -38.94 22.54
N MET A 86 -23.92 -38.06 23.38
CA MET A 86 -24.59 -38.27 24.71
C MET A 86 -23.61 -38.70 25.84
N THR A 87 -23.47 -38.15 27.06
CA THR A 87 -24.29 -37.35 28.04
C THR A 87 -23.37 -37.06 29.28
N PRO A 88 -23.77 -36.52 30.48
CA PRO A 88 -24.76 -35.49 30.90
C PRO A 88 -24.32 -34.51 32.07
N GLN A 89 -25.14 -33.44 32.28
CA GLN A 89 -25.36 -32.58 33.49
C GLN A 89 -24.49 -31.30 33.60
N GLU A 90 -25.00 -30.08 33.87
CA GLU A 90 -26.22 -29.65 34.60
C GLU A 90 -26.68 -28.25 34.07
N GLN A 91 -27.99 -28.03 33.95
CA GLN A 91 -28.66 -26.76 33.57
C GLN A 91 -29.16 -26.06 34.86
N PRO A 92 -29.41 -24.72 34.91
CA PRO A 92 -30.55 -24.12 34.19
C PRO A 92 -30.29 -22.66 33.71
N THR A 93 -30.77 -22.21 32.55
CA THR A 93 -32.17 -21.78 32.34
C THR A 93 -32.39 -21.40 30.87
N LEU A 94 -33.58 -21.77 30.35
CA LEU A 94 -34.16 -21.55 29.01
C LEU A 94 -35.15 -20.37 29.03
N PRO A 95 -35.78 -19.87 27.92
CA PRO A 95 -36.10 -20.55 26.64
C PRO A 95 -35.83 -19.73 25.34
N VAL A 96 -35.25 -20.32 24.28
CA VAL A 96 -35.90 -20.97 23.11
C VAL A 96 -37.10 -20.22 22.53
N VAL A 97 -36.94 -19.72 21.29
CA VAL A 97 -37.82 -20.06 20.14
C VAL A 97 -37.00 -20.00 18.84
N HIS A 98 -36.76 -21.16 18.24
CA HIS A 98 -36.62 -21.29 16.79
C HIS A 98 -37.99 -21.67 16.24
N GLU A 99 -38.53 -20.88 15.32
CA GLU A 99 -39.61 -21.33 14.43
C GLU A 99 -39.24 -20.98 13.00
N VAL A 100 -39.14 -22.01 12.16
CA VAL A 100 -39.03 -21.91 10.71
C VAL A 100 -40.45 -21.96 10.15
N LYS A 101 -40.91 -20.91 9.47
CA LYS A 101 -42.00 -21.01 8.48
C LYS A 101 -41.75 -20.12 7.26
N SER A 102 -42.10 -20.75 6.14
CA SER A 102 -42.03 -20.33 4.75
C SER A 102 -43.03 -19.22 4.41
N ASP A 103 -42.63 -18.47 3.37
CA ASP A 103 -43.40 -17.66 2.44
C ASP A 103 -43.81 -16.21 2.72
N SER A 104 -43.36 -15.41 1.75
CA SER A 104 -43.99 -14.24 1.12
C SER A 104 -43.85 -12.85 1.76
N SER A 105 -43.05 -12.06 1.01
CA SER A 105 -43.18 -10.62 0.74
C SER A 105 -43.00 -9.65 1.90
N LEU A 106 -41.75 -9.33 2.21
CA LEU A 106 -41.36 -7.96 2.55
C LEU A 106 -39.97 -7.67 1.98
N SER A 107 -39.93 -6.77 0.99
CA SER A 107 -38.74 -6.10 0.50
C SER A 107 -38.11 -5.30 1.64
N LEU A 108 -37.18 -5.93 2.35
CA LEU A 108 -36.33 -5.28 3.33
C LEU A 108 -34.94 -5.19 2.73
N GLU A 109 -34.47 -3.96 2.59
CA GLU A 109 -33.18 -3.61 2.02
C GLU A 109 -32.07 -4.44 2.64
N LYS A 110 -31.39 -5.18 1.75
CA LYS A 110 -30.38 -6.18 2.07
C LYS A 110 -29.06 -5.48 2.36
N ASP A 111 -28.97 -4.90 3.54
CA ASP A 111 -27.69 -4.57 4.19
C ASP A 111 -27.47 -5.49 5.41
N ALA A 112 -27.77 -6.77 5.21
CA ALA A 112 -27.39 -7.81 6.13
C ALA A 112 -25.87 -7.88 6.11
N ARG A 113 -25.22 -7.44 7.19
CA ARG A 113 -23.78 -7.67 7.39
C ARG A 113 -23.54 -9.17 7.28
N ILE A 114 -22.99 -9.59 6.14
CA ILE A 114 -22.70 -10.99 5.87
C ILE A 114 -21.61 -11.40 6.84
N TYR A 115 -21.98 -12.21 7.83
CA TYR A 115 -21.01 -12.81 8.73
C TYR A 115 -20.35 -13.99 8.01
N VAL A 116 -19.11 -13.80 7.56
CA VAL A 116 -18.30 -14.85 6.96
C VAL A 116 -17.39 -15.45 8.03
N PRO A 117 -17.39 -16.79 8.23
CA PRO A 117 -16.47 -17.48 9.13
C PRO A 117 -14.99 -17.16 8.87
N LYS A 118 -14.19 -17.06 9.94
CA LYS A 118 -12.77 -16.62 9.89
C LYS A 118 -11.88 -17.46 8.96
N ASN A 119 -12.14 -18.76 8.84
CA ASN A 119 -11.39 -19.69 7.98
C ASN A 119 -11.62 -19.42 6.48
N ILE A 120 -12.85 -19.10 6.09
CA ILE A 120 -13.21 -18.76 4.71
C ILE A 120 -12.54 -17.44 4.31
N VAL A 121 -12.58 -16.46 5.22
CA VAL A 121 -11.91 -15.16 5.05
C VAL A 121 -10.40 -15.37 4.87
N ALA A 122 -9.75 -16.13 5.75
CA ALA A 122 -8.31 -16.39 5.68
C ALA A 122 -7.88 -17.07 4.37
N ASN A 123 -8.66 -18.04 3.88
CA ASN A 123 -8.38 -18.73 2.62
C ASN A 123 -8.54 -17.82 1.40
N ALA A 124 -9.57 -16.96 1.36
CA ALA A 124 -9.75 -16.02 0.26
C ALA A 124 -8.65 -14.94 0.21
N TYR A 125 -8.29 -14.37 1.37
CA TYR A 125 -7.21 -13.36 1.45
C TYR A 125 -5.84 -13.95 1.03
N SER A 126 -5.51 -15.16 1.46
CA SER A 126 -4.24 -15.80 1.05
C SER A 126 -4.21 -16.09 -0.45
N ARG A 127 -5.33 -16.56 -1.03
CA ARG A 127 -5.48 -16.76 -2.48
C ARG A 127 -5.35 -15.46 -3.28
N GLN A 128 -5.87 -14.36 -2.75
CA GLN A 128 -5.86 -13.05 -3.39
C GLN A 128 -4.44 -12.45 -3.48
N GLN A 129 -3.64 -12.55 -2.42
CA GLN A 129 -2.27 -11.99 -2.38
C GLN A 129 -1.36 -12.55 -3.49
N HIS A 130 -1.58 -13.80 -3.90
CA HIS A 130 -0.87 -14.41 -5.02
C HIS A 130 -1.27 -13.83 -6.40
N THR A 131 -2.48 -13.27 -6.52
CA THR A 131 -2.97 -12.66 -7.77
C THR A 131 -2.57 -11.19 -7.92
N SER A 132 -2.60 -10.40 -6.83
CA SER A 132 -2.21 -8.98 -6.84
C SER A 132 -0.71 -8.78 -7.09
N SER A 133 0.13 -9.72 -6.64
CA SER A 133 1.59 -9.71 -6.88
C SER A 133 2.00 -9.84 -8.36
N LYS A 134 1.08 -10.26 -9.25
CA LYS A 134 1.34 -10.44 -10.68
C LYS A 134 1.10 -9.15 -11.50
N VAL A 135 0.26 -8.23 -11.03
CA VAL A 135 -0.12 -7.00 -11.78
C VAL A 135 0.85 -5.84 -11.49
N VAL A 136 1.33 -5.72 -10.25
CA VAL A 136 2.25 -4.63 -9.81
C VAL A 136 3.62 -4.65 -10.53
N LYS A 137 4.02 -5.76 -11.17
CA LYS A 137 5.29 -5.85 -11.91
C LYS A 137 5.27 -5.25 -13.32
N THR A 138 4.12 -4.78 -13.82
CA THR A 138 3.99 -4.32 -15.22
C THR A 138 3.99 -2.80 -15.38
N ALA A 139 4.01 -2.04 -14.27
CA ALA A 139 4.07 -0.57 -14.30
C ALA A 139 5.31 -0.06 -13.53
N SER A 140 6.51 -0.39 -14.01
CA SER A 140 7.73 0.30 -13.63
C SER A 140 8.18 1.24 -14.75
N PRO A 141 8.53 2.50 -14.45
CA PRO A 141 8.94 3.45 -15.47
C PRO A 141 10.28 3.04 -16.08
N LEU A 142 10.37 3.17 -17.40
CA LEU A 142 11.56 2.97 -18.21
C LEU A 142 12.78 3.62 -17.55
N LYS A 143 13.80 2.80 -17.28
CA LYS A 143 15.19 3.26 -17.24
C LYS A 143 15.97 2.44 -18.26
N VAL A 144 16.30 3.12 -19.35
CA VAL A 144 17.12 2.63 -20.45
C VAL A 144 18.55 2.41 -19.94
N GLU A 145 18.98 1.16 -20.11
CA GLU A 145 20.33 0.62 -20.33
C GLU A 145 21.53 1.14 -19.51
N GLU A 146 22.14 0.24 -18.74
CA GLU A 146 23.42 -0.39 -19.12
C GLU A 146 23.66 -1.69 -18.34
N GLN A 147 24.27 -2.66 -19.02
CA GLN A 147 24.39 -4.08 -18.66
C GLN A 147 25.49 -4.35 -17.63
N LYS A 148 25.24 -5.22 -16.64
CA LYS A 148 26.02 -6.44 -16.36
C LYS A 148 25.51 -7.22 -15.13
N GLU A 149 25.37 -8.52 -15.38
CA GLU A 149 25.41 -9.68 -14.49
C GLU A 149 24.36 -9.87 -13.39
N ALA A 150 23.80 -11.09 -13.44
CA ALA A 150 22.82 -11.67 -12.56
C ALA A 150 23.25 -11.67 -11.09
N GLU A 151 22.48 -10.99 -10.25
CA GLU A 151 22.31 -11.38 -8.86
C GLU A 151 20.92 -10.94 -8.40
N LYS A 152 20.23 -11.85 -7.70
CA LYS A 152 18.84 -11.73 -7.23
C LYS A 152 18.55 -10.32 -6.69
N LEU A 153 17.47 -9.73 -7.18
CA LEU A 153 16.80 -8.61 -6.50
C LEU A 153 16.25 -9.10 -5.15
N LEU A 154 17.13 -9.24 -4.16
CA LEU A 154 16.76 -9.42 -2.77
C LEU A 154 16.08 -8.12 -2.35
N THR A 155 14.83 -8.21 -1.91
CA THR A 155 14.15 -7.09 -1.27
C THR A 155 14.98 -6.61 -0.08
N VAL A 156 14.89 -5.32 0.28
CA VAL A 156 15.66 -4.70 1.37
C VAL A 156 15.58 -5.52 2.68
N GLU A 157 14.42 -6.12 2.95
CA GLU A 157 14.20 -7.02 4.08
C GLU A 157 15.02 -8.32 3.99
N GLN A 158 15.04 -8.95 2.82
CA GLN A 158 15.83 -10.16 2.55
C GLN A 158 17.33 -9.86 2.64
N GLN A 159 17.76 -8.69 2.17
CA GLN A 159 19.15 -8.26 2.29
C GLN A 159 19.54 -8.01 3.75
N ALA A 160 18.68 -7.36 4.55
CA ALA A 160 18.91 -7.19 5.98
C ALA A 160 19.01 -8.55 6.71
N LEU A 161 18.15 -9.51 6.35
CA LEU A 161 18.14 -10.84 6.94
C LEU A 161 19.39 -11.65 6.56
N GLU A 162 19.85 -11.58 5.31
CA GLU A 162 21.09 -12.25 4.89
C GLU A 162 22.32 -11.66 5.57
N LEU A 163 22.39 -10.33 5.69
CA LEU A 163 23.49 -9.65 6.37
C LEU A 163 23.51 -9.99 7.87
N ALA A 164 22.35 -10.14 8.51
CA ALA A 164 22.25 -10.60 9.89
C ALA A 164 22.65 -12.08 10.03
N LYS A 165 22.28 -12.95 9.08
CA LYS A 165 22.74 -14.35 9.02
C LYS A 165 24.25 -14.46 8.80
N GLN A 166 24.86 -13.49 8.13
CA GLN A 166 26.32 -13.35 7.99
C GLN A 166 27.00 -12.81 9.26
N GLY A 167 26.25 -12.53 10.33
CA GLY A 167 26.78 -12.09 11.63
C GLY A 167 27.09 -10.59 11.72
N LYS A 168 26.63 -9.77 10.77
CA LYS A 168 26.83 -8.31 10.82
C LYS A 168 25.97 -7.68 11.90
N SER A 169 26.47 -6.61 12.49
CA SER A 169 25.73 -5.85 13.49
C SER A 169 24.57 -5.07 12.85
N PRO A 170 23.46 -4.82 13.57
CA PRO A 170 22.34 -4.03 13.05
C PRO A 170 22.77 -2.61 12.64
N GLU A 171 23.85 -2.06 13.21
CA GLU A 171 24.42 -0.77 12.83
C GLU A 171 25.09 -0.78 11.45
N GLU A 172 25.82 -1.86 11.14
CA GLU A 172 26.48 -2.03 9.84
C GLU A 172 25.45 -2.27 8.73
N ILE A 173 24.41 -3.03 9.03
CA ILE A 173 23.28 -3.27 8.12
C ILE A 173 22.55 -1.96 7.84
N ALA A 174 22.30 -1.14 8.88
CA ALA A 174 21.68 0.18 8.74
C ALA A 174 22.50 1.12 7.84
N LYS A 175 23.83 1.14 8.01
CA LYS A 175 24.74 1.91 7.14
C LYS A 175 24.76 1.38 5.70
N GLN A 176 24.77 0.05 5.53
CA GLN A 176 24.85 -0.58 4.21
C GLN A 176 23.54 -0.42 3.42
N LEU A 177 22.40 -0.42 4.09
CA LEU A 177 21.06 -0.27 3.48
C LEU A 177 20.53 1.17 3.50
N GLN A 178 21.31 2.13 4.03
CA GLN A 178 20.88 3.52 4.26
C GLN A 178 19.54 3.61 5.01
N LYS A 179 19.38 2.79 6.06
CA LYS A 179 18.21 2.73 6.94
C LYS A 179 18.54 3.14 8.37
N GLY A 180 17.51 3.43 9.17
CA GLY A 180 17.71 3.71 10.59
C GLY A 180 18.17 2.46 11.35
N LYS A 181 19.06 2.63 12.34
CA LYS A 181 19.45 1.53 13.26
C LYS A 181 18.23 0.86 13.89
N THR A 182 17.28 1.67 14.35
CA THR A 182 16.03 1.20 14.94
C THR A 182 15.14 0.48 13.94
N GLU A 183 15.12 0.90 12.67
CA GLU A 183 14.34 0.25 11.62
C GLU A 183 14.87 -1.15 11.33
N ILE A 184 16.20 -1.31 11.23
CA ILE A 184 16.84 -2.62 11.04
C ILE A 184 16.65 -3.52 12.26
N GLU A 185 16.79 -2.98 13.47
CA GLU A 185 16.57 -3.75 14.70
C GLU A 185 15.13 -4.26 14.79
N LEU A 186 14.18 -3.40 14.42
CA LEU A 186 12.76 -3.75 14.39
C LEU A 186 12.48 -4.80 13.32
N LEU A 187 13.02 -4.64 12.10
CA LEU A 187 12.91 -5.63 11.03
C LEU A 187 13.44 -7.01 11.46
N LEU A 188 14.62 -7.07 12.08
CA LEU A 188 15.19 -8.33 12.54
C LEU A 188 14.36 -8.97 13.65
N LYS A 189 13.76 -8.19 14.57
CA LYS A 189 12.89 -8.68 15.64
C LYS A 189 11.57 -9.27 15.13
N PHE A 190 11.00 -8.73 14.05
CA PHE A 190 9.76 -9.25 13.47
C PHE A 190 9.93 -10.55 12.68
N HIS A 191 11.17 -10.86 12.28
CA HIS A 191 11.51 -12.06 11.52
C HIS A 191 12.20 -13.15 12.36
N HIS A 192 12.29 -12.98 13.68
CA HIS A 192 12.95 -13.90 14.60
C HIS A 192 11.99 -14.79 15.38
#